data_AF-A1ZPP0-F1
#
_entry.id   AF-A1ZPP0-F1
#
_cell.length_a   1.000
_cell.length_b   1.000
_cell.length_c   1.000
_cell.angle_alpha   90.00
_cell.angle_beta   90.00
_cell.angle_gamma   90.00
#
_symmetry.space_group_name_H-M   'P 1'
#
loop_
_entity.id
_entity.type
_entity.pdbx_description
1 polymer ?
#
loop_
_entity_poly.entity_id
_entity_poly.type
_entity_poly.pdbx_seq_one_letter_code
_entity_poly.pdbx_strand_id
1 'polypeptide(L)'
;MKNHLDLYNKYYVDRQFEKADLFELLADKYQIKVVLYPGSFVHITPSFIIPKAYYVDADKAAKKFFANKEDVMGLIGKNKIYSEDTVLDFFGQDYFKPIDIQEETVDLLVSQYAGPISQACKKYLKKGGHLLVNNSHADAGIAALDPDFQLVGVVKSSKGKHRIDERTLGEYFCPKKDLDLSIEYLLKLGKGVGYTKTADSYIFEKCCS
;
A
#
# COMPACT_ATOMS: atom_id res chain seq x y z
N MET A 1 -4.24 -11.88 -30.48
CA MET A 1 -4.21 -12.37 -29.08
C MET A 1 -4.61 -11.20 -28.20
N LYS A 2 -5.56 -11.38 -27.27
CA LYS A 2 -5.81 -10.34 -26.25
C LYS A 2 -4.58 -10.27 -25.36
N ASN A 3 -4.01 -9.09 -25.20
CA ASN A 3 -2.85 -8.90 -24.34
C ASN A 3 -3.36 -8.97 -22.88
N HIS A 4 -2.92 -9.95 -22.09
CA HIS A 4 -3.37 -10.10 -20.71
C HIS A 4 -2.98 -8.89 -19.84
N LEU A 5 -2.01 -8.09 -20.31
CA LEU A 5 -1.57 -6.83 -19.71
C LEU A 5 -2.49 -5.63 -20.02
N ASP A 6 -3.49 -5.79 -20.89
CA ASP A 6 -4.46 -4.73 -21.19
C ASP A 6 -5.13 -4.19 -19.91
N LEU A 7 -5.31 -5.06 -18.92
CA LEU A 7 -5.88 -4.67 -17.63
C LEU A 7 -4.94 -3.78 -16.82
N TYR A 8 -3.63 -4.08 -16.82
CA TYR A 8 -2.64 -3.21 -16.19
C TYR A 8 -2.58 -1.86 -16.90
N ASN A 9 -2.49 -1.85 -18.23
CA ASN A 9 -2.43 -0.63 -19.01
C ASN A 9 -3.65 0.26 -18.78
N LYS A 10 -4.86 -0.30 -18.90
CA LYS A 10 -6.12 0.42 -18.73
C LYS A 10 -6.28 1.10 -17.36
N TYR A 11 -5.79 0.47 -16.30
CA TYR A 11 -6.02 0.93 -14.93
C TYR A 11 -4.85 1.74 -14.36
N TYR A 12 -3.62 1.51 -14.82
CA TYR A 12 -2.43 2.13 -14.24
C TYR A 12 -1.66 2.99 -15.24
N VAL A 13 -1.35 2.50 -16.44
CA VAL A 13 -0.58 3.27 -17.44
C VAL A 13 -1.41 4.40 -18.05
N ASP A 14 -2.56 4.07 -18.64
CA ASP A 14 -3.43 5.02 -19.35
C ASP A 14 -3.98 6.11 -18.41
N ARG A 15 -4.03 5.81 -17.11
CA ARG A 15 -4.50 6.72 -16.05
C ARG A 15 -3.37 7.47 -15.34
N GLN A 16 -2.11 7.24 -15.73
CA GLN A 16 -0.93 7.80 -15.06
C GLN A 16 -0.92 7.54 -13.55
N PHE A 17 -1.26 6.31 -13.18
CA PHE A 17 -1.52 5.88 -11.81
C PHE A 17 -0.60 4.75 -11.34
N GLU A 18 0.47 4.49 -12.06
CA GLU A 18 1.49 3.50 -11.69
C GLU A 18 2.23 3.88 -10.41
N LYS A 19 2.37 5.18 -10.13
CA LYS A 19 3.07 5.71 -8.94
C LYS A 19 4.49 5.14 -8.76
N ALA A 20 5.19 4.82 -9.85
CA ALA A 20 6.54 4.26 -9.80
C ALA A 20 7.49 5.15 -8.98
N ASP A 21 7.46 6.47 -9.20
CA ASP A 21 8.28 7.44 -8.47
C ASP A 21 8.02 7.45 -6.96
N LEU A 22 6.78 7.17 -6.54
CA LEU A 22 6.46 7.02 -5.11
C LEU A 22 7.14 5.77 -4.52
N PHE A 23 7.06 4.63 -5.20
CA PHE A 23 7.68 3.41 -4.73
C PHE A 23 9.21 3.50 -4.74
N GLU A 24 9.81 4.17 -5.73
CA GLU A 24 11.24 4.49 -5.74
C GLU A 24 11.64 5.31 -4.51
N LEU A 25 10.92 6.40 -4.21
CA LEU A 25 11.18 7.24 -3.04
C LEU A 25 11.09 6.46 -1.73
N LEU A 26 10.08 5.60 -1.59
CA LEU A 26 9.90 4.77 -0.40
C LEU A 26 11.02 3.74 -0.28
N ALA A 27 11.35 3.05 -1.37
CA ALA A 27 12.36 2.01 -1.38
C ALA A 27 13.76 2.55 -1.07
N ASP A 28 14.12 3.70 -1.64
CA ASP A 28 15.38 4.38 -1.35
C ASP A 28 15.45 4.87 0.10
N LYS A 29 14.41 5.60 0.55
CA LYS A 29 14.42 6.20 1.89
C LYS A 29 14.40 5.16 3.02
N TYR A 30 13.62 4.09 2.87
CA TYR A 30 13.39 3.11 3.94
C TYR A 30 14.02 1.74 3.65
N GLN A 31 14.84 1.62 2.60
CA GLN A 31 15.56 0.41 2.23
C GLN A 31 14.62 -0.82 2.08
N ILE A 32 13.50 -0.61 1.40
CA ILE A 32 12.41 -1.59 1.28
C ILE A 32 12.82 -2.70 0.30
N LYS A 33 12.74 -3.95 0.73
CA LYS A 33 13.04 -5.13 -0.09
C LYS A 33 11.86 -6.11 -0.19
N VAL A 34 10.92 -6.05 0.75
CA VAL A 34 9.71 -6.89 0.81
C VAL A 34 8.45 -6.05 0.96
N VAL A 35 7.51 -6.17 0.02
CA VAL A 35 6.20 -5.48 0.06
C VAL A 35 5.04 -6.45 0.16
N LEU A 36 4.03 -6.13 0.98
CA LEU A 36 2.71 -6.76 1.00
C LEU A 36 1.67 -5.75 0.52
N TYR A 37 0.91 -6.13 -0.50
CA TYR A 37 -0.10 -5.28 -1.12
C TYR A 37 -1.47 -5.97 -1.18
N PRO A 38 -2.25 -5.87 -0.09
CA PRO A 38 -3.64 -6.32 -0.08
C PRO A 38 -4.56 -5.36 -0.84
N GLY A 39 -5.54 -5.90 -1.55
CA GLY A 39 -6.39 -5.11 -2.45
C GLY A 39 -5.60 -4.48 -3.61
N SER A 40 -4.58 -5.18 -4.10
CA SER A 40 -3.68 -4.69 -5.14
C SER A 40 -4.31 -4.66 -6.52
N PHE A 41 -5.43 -5.37 -6.73
CA PHE A 41 -6.02 -5.63 -8.03
C PHE A 41 -4.98 -6.18 -9.02
N VAL A 42 -4.51 -5.39 -9.99
CA VAL A 42 -3.41 -5.79 -10.90
C VAL A 42 -2.23 -4.83 -10.84
N HIS A 43 -2.11 -4.06 -9.75
CA HIS A 43 -1.07 -3.05 -9.59
C HIS A 43 0.30 -3.66 -9.26
N ILE A 44 1.04 -4.09 -10.29
CA ILE A 44 2.35 -4.73 -10.11
C ILE A 44 3.54 -3.77 -10.11
N THR A 45 3.32 -2.45 -10.21
CA THR A 45 4.39 -1.45 -10.21
C THR A 45 5.37 -1.59 -9.04
N PRO A 46 4.94 -1.94 -7.80
CA PRO A 46 5.90 -2.18 -6.71
C PRO A 46 6.99 -3.20 -7.07
N SER A 47 6.67 -4.22 -7.87
CA SER A 47 7.65 -5.22 -8.33
C SER A 47 8.63 -4.71 -9.37
N PHE A 48 8.50 -3.48 -9.89
CA PHE A 48 9.57 -2.87 -10.70
C PHE A 48 10.69 -2.31 -9.81
N ILE A 49 10.39 -2.02 -8.54
CA ILE A 49 11.30 -1.35 -7.61
C ILE A 49 11.74 -2.29 -6.48
N ILE A 50 10.84 -3.13 -5.99
CA ILE A 50 11.00 -3.95 -4.79
C ILE A 50 11.10 -5.42 -5.21
N PRO A 51 12.21 -6.11 -4.90
CA PRO A 51 12.51 -7.44 -5.45
C PRO A 51 11.55 -8.53 -4.98
N LYS A 52 10.94 -8.40 -3.80
CA LYS A 52 10.01 -9.37 -3.26
C LYS A 52 8.66 -8.75 -2.99
N ALA A 53 7.61 -9.28 -3.61
CA ALA A 53 6.25 -8.74 -3.49
C ALA A 53 5.21 -9.84 -3.26
N TYR A 54 4.36 -9.61 -2.25
CA TYR A 54 3.18 -10.40 -1.93
C TYR A 54 1.93 -9.61 -2.32
N TYR A 55 1.17 -10.11 -3.29
CA TYR A 55 -0.07 -9.49 -3.75
C TYR A 55 -1.27 -10.29 -3.23
N VAL A 56 -2.29 -9.61 -2.71
CA VAL A 56 -3.50 -10.27 -2.22
C VAL A 56 -4.73 -9.59 -2.80
N ASP A 57 -5.57 -10.34 -3.52
CA ASP A 57 -6.84 -9.83 -4.03
C ASP A 57 -7.86 -10.94 -4.30
N ALA A 58 -9.13 -10.69 -3.95
CA ALA A 58 -10.21 -11.65 -4.18
C ALA A 58 -10.86 -11.51 -5.58
N ASP A 59 -10.59 -10.41 -6.30
CA ASP A 59 -11.20 -10.07 -7.58
C ASP A 59 -10.91 -11.11 -8.67
N LYS A 60 -11.93 -11.40 -9.48
CA LYS A 60 -11.84 -12.42 -10.54
C LYS A 60 -10.89 -12.02 -11.66
N ALA A 61 -10.80 -10.74 -11.99
CA ALA A 61 -9.89 -10.24 -13.01
C ALA A 61 -8.45 -10.19 -12.48
N ALA A 62 -8.24 -9.85 -11.22
CA ALA A 62 -6.93 -9.98 -10.56
C ALA A 62 -6.41 -11.43 -10.61
N LYS A 63 -7.25 -12.40 -10.22
CA LYS A 63 -6.91 -13.84 -10.30
C LYS A 63 -6.52 -14.28 -11.70
N LYS A 64 -7.28 -13.83 -12.72
CA LYS A 64 -6.97 -14.13 -14.13
C LYS A 64 -5.68 -13.48 -14.58
N PHE A 65 -5.41 -12.25 -14.17
CA PHE A 65 -4.17 -11.55 -14.49
C PHE A 65 -2.95 -12.29 -13.95
N PHE A 66 -2.93 -12.59 -12.64
CA PHE A 66 -1.81 -13.29 -12.00
C PHE A 66 -1.68 -14.77 -12.36
N ALA A 67 -2.72 -15.40 -12.93
CA ALA A 67 -2.61 -16.74 -13.51
C ALA A 67 -1.67 -16.78 -14.72
N ASN A 68 -1.49 -15.66 -15.44
CA ASN A 68 -0.58 -15.54 -16.57
C ASN A 68 0.83 -15.13 -16.10
N LYS A 69 1.47 -16.02 -15.32
CA LYS A 69 2.76 -15.73 -14.67
C LYS A 69 3.84 -15.27 -15.63
N GLU A 70 3.91 -15.85 -16.83
CA GLU A 70 4.91 -15.48 -17.84
C GLU A 70 4.76 -14.02 -18.30
N ASP A 71 3.54 -13.59 -18.64
CA ASP A 71 3.26 -12.21 -19.06
C ASP A 71 3.57 -11.21 -17.94
N VAL A 72 3.16 -11.52 -16.70
CA VAL A 72 3.39 -10.68 -15.52
C VAL A 72 4.88 -10.56 -15.22
N MET A 73 5.60 -11.68 -15.16
CA MET A 73 7.04 -11.70 -14.90
C MET A 73 7.82 -11.07 -16.06
N GLY A 74 7.35 -11.24 -17.30
CA GLY A 74 7.93 -10.58 -18.47
C GLY A 74 7.76 -9.06 -18.43
N LEU A 75 6.62 -8.55 -17.98
CA LEU A 75 6.41 -7.12 -17.76
C LEU A 75 7.32 -6.59 -16.64
N ILE A 76 7.42 -7.31 -15.52
CA ILE A 76 8.33 -6.94 -14.42
C ILE A 76 9.78 -6.94 -14.89
N GLY A 77 10.24 -7.99 -15.57
CA GLY A 77 11.62 -8.12 -16.04
C GLY A 77 12.05 -6.99 -16.99
N LYS A 78 11.12 -6.45 -17.78
CA LYS A 78 11.37 -5.30 -18.68
C LYS A 78 11.49 -3.96 -17.95
N ASN A 79 10.88 -3.83 -16.77
CA ASN A 79 10.78 -2.56 -16.06
C ASN A 79 11.54 -2.53 -14.73
N LYS A 80 12.01 -3.68 -14.23
CA LYS A 80 12.70 -3.73 -12.94
C LYS A 80 13.99 -2.92 -12.96
N ILE A 81 14.25 -2.20 -11.87
CA ILE A 81 15.45 -1.35 -11.71
C ILE A 81 16.50 -1.96 -10.77
N TYR A 82 16.26 -3.19 -10.30
CA TYR A 82 17.13 -3.93 -9.39
C TYR A 82 17.74 -5.18 -10.06
N SER A 83 18.89 -5.60 -9.56
CA SER A 83 19.66 -6.74 -10.10
C SER A 83 19.19 -8.10 -9.59
N GLU A 84 18.64 -8.14 -8.38
CA GLU A 84 18.19 -9.35 -7.70
C GLU A 84 17.10 -10.09 -8.49
N ASP A 85 16.93 -11.37 -8.18
CA ASP A 85 15.82 -12.16 -8.71
C ASP A 85 14.49 -11.64 -8.16
N THR A 86 13.50 -11.52 -9.05
CA THR A 86 12.14 -11.12 -8.67
C THR A 86 11.43 -12.30 -8.02
N VAL A 87 10.93 -12.10 -6.82
CA VAL A 87 10.01 -13.01 -6.14
C VAL A 87 8.62 -12.37 -6.11
N LEU A 88 7.65 -13.05 -6.71
CA LEU A 88 6.26 -12.60 -6.77
C LEU A 88 5.34 -13.75 -6.40
N ASP A 89 4.55 -13.55 -5.35
CA ASP A 89 3.49 -14.45 -4.93
C ASP A 89 2.15 -13.73 -4.91
N PHE A 90 1.12 -14.38 -5.46
CA PHE A 90 -0.25 -13.86 -5.49
C PHE A 90 -1.20 -14.78 -4.72
N PHE A 91 -1.95 -14.20 -3.79
CA PHE A 91 -2.97 -14.86 -3.00
C PHE A 91 -4.36 -14.39 -3.46
N GLY A 92 -5.06 -15.28 -4.17
CA GLY A 92 -6.40 -15.04 -4.71
C GLY A 92 -7.51 -15.08 -3.67
N GLN A 93 -7.39 -14.33 -2.57
CA GLN A 93 -8.28 -14.43 -1.42
C GLN A 93 -8.61 -13.07 -0.80
N ASP A 94 -9.56 -13.10 0.14
CA ASP A 94 -9.83 -12.00 1.05
C ASP A 94 -8.64 -11.84 2.03
N TYR A 95 -8.12 -10.63 2.17
CA TYR A 95 -6.99 -10.31 3.05
C TYR A 95 -7.34 -10.27 4.54
N PHE A 96 -8.63 -10.37 4.91
CA PHE A 96 -9.03 -10.66 6.29
C PHE A 96 -8.76 -12.12 6.69
N LYS A 97 -8.50 -13.00 5.72
CA LYS A 97 -8.10 -14.39 6.00
C LYS A 97 -6.59 -14.48 6.18
N PRO A 98 -6.09 -15.46 6.95
CA PRO A 98 -4.66 -15.73 7.04
C PRO A 98 -4.03 -15.89 5.65
N ILE A 99 -2.92 -15.19 5.43
CA ILE A 99 -2.11 -15.23 4.22
C ILE A 99 -0.91 -16.11 4.56
N ASP A 100 -0.56 -17.04 3.67
CA ASP A 100 0.52 -18.01 3.89
C ASP A 100 1.89 -17.36 3.66
N ILE A 101 2.23 -16.41 4.52
CA ILE A 101 3.53 -15.75 4.62
C ILE A 101 3.90 -15.62 6.09
N GLN A 102 5.20 -15.56 6.36
CA GLN A 102 5.69 -15.39 7.72
C GLN A 102 5.32 -14.00 8.26
N GLU A 103 4.81 -13.97 9.49
CA GLU A 103 4.54 -12.72 10.22
C GLU A 103 5.84 -11.93 10.48
N GLU A 104 5.72 -10.61 10.58
CA GLU A 104 6.83 -9.69 10.84
C GLU A 104 8.01 -9.78 9.85
N THR A 105 7.74 -10.07 8.57
CA THR A 105 8.79 -10.17 7.53
C THR A 105 8.71 -9.12 6.44
N VAL A 106 7.63 -8.35 6.40
CA VAL A 106 7.40 -7.36 5.35
C VAL A 106 7.99 -6.01 5.76
N ASP A 107 8.65 -5.31 4.83
CA ASP A 107 9.20 -3.97 5.05
C ASP A 107 8.17 -2.88 4.77
N LEU A 108 7.29 -3.09 3.79
CA LEU A 108 6.24 -2.16 3.36
C LEU A 108 4.87 -2.84 3.27
N LEU A 109 3.90 -2.34 4.02
CA LEU A 109 2.49 -2.66 3.87
C LEU A 109 1.79 -1.55 3.09
N VAL A 110 1.06 -1.88 2.03
CA VAL A 110 0.34 -0.89 1.20
C VAL A 110 -1.16 -0.96 1.46
N SER A 111 -1.75 0.15 1.87
CA SER A 111 -3.19 0.29 2.11
C SER A 111 -3.77 1.52 1.38
N GLN A 112 -4.11 1.35 0.12
CA GLN A 112 -4.57 2.48 -0.71
C GLN A 112 -6.09 2.49 -0.83
N TYR A 113 -6.70 1.63 -1.65
CA TYR A 113 -8.12 1.73 -1.97
C TYR A 113 -8.95 0.54 -1.50
N ALA A 114 -8.38 -0.28 -0.62
CA ALA A 114 -9.08 -1.36 0.06
C ALA A 114 -9.39 -0.95 1.50
N GLY A 115 -10.18 -1.79 2.19
CA GLY A 115 -10.63 -1.59 3.57
C GLY A 115 -9.48 -1.55 4.58
N PRO A 116 -9.75 -1.73 5.89
CA PRO A 116 -8.80 -1.44 6.96
C PRO A 116 -7.64 -2.46 7.04
N ILE A 117 -6.72 -2.38 6.08
CA ILE A 117 -5.53 -3.23 5.93
C ILE A 117 -4.58 -3.03 7.10
N SER A 118 -4.51 -1.82 7.66
CA SER A 118 -3.73 -1.54 8.87
C SER A 118 -4.13 -2.44 10.05
N GLN A 119 -5.38 -2.92 10.11
CA GLN A 119 -5.81 -3.86 11.15
C GLN A 119 -5.66 -5.31 10.67
N ALA A 120 -6.07 -5.61 9.44
CA ALA A 120 -6.07 -6.98 8.92
C ALA A 120 -4.66 -7.57 8.72
N CYS A 121 -3.69 -6.74 8.36
CA CYS A 121 -2.37 -7.17 7.87
C CYS A 121 -1.17 -6.65 8.67
N LYS A 122 -1.37 -5.86 9.75
CA LYS A 122 -0.27 -5.33 10.58
C LYS A 122 0.67 -6.41 11.13
N LYS A 123 0.15 -7.61 11.41
CA LYS A 123 0.95 -8.74 11.90
C LYS A 123 2.04 -9.20 10.93
N TYR A 124 1.90 -8.95 9.62
CA TYR A 124 2.94 -9.29 8.64
C TYR A 124 4.03 -8.22 8.50
N LEU A 125 3.72 -6.98 8.89
CA LEU A 125 4.67 -5.88 8.88
C LEU A 125 5.65 -6.05 10.03
N LYS A 126 6.95 -6.01 9.73
CA LYS A 126 8.00 -6.10 10.75
C LYS A 126 8.00 -4.85 11.64
N LYS A 127 8.55 -4.96 12.85
CA LYS A 127 8.89 -3.77 13.66
C LYS A 127 9.89 -2.88 12.90
N GLY A 128 9.63 -1.58 12.83
CA GLY A 128 10.34 -0.62 11.98
C GLY A 128 9.95 -0.70 10.49
N GLY A 129 9.01 -1.56 10.13
CA GLY A 129 8.39 -1.58 8.81
C GLY A 129 7.40 -0.43 8.64
N HIS A 130 7.09 -0.10 7.38
CA HIS A 130 6.30 1.07 7.03
C HIS A 130 4.94 0.68 6.45
N LEU A 131 3.89 1.41 6.83
CA LEU A 131 2.56 1.38 6.23
C LEU A 131 2.40 2.61 5.33
N LEU A 132 2.24 2.39 4.02
CA LEU A 132 1.81 3.42 3.07
C LEU A 132 0.29 3.38 2.96
N VAL A 133 -0.40 4.40 3.47
CA VAL A 133 -1.86 4.37 3.59
C VAL A 133 -2.53 5.65 3.12
N ASN A 134 -3.68 5.57 2.46
CA ASN A 134 -4.54 6.74 2.24
C ASN A 134 -5.80 6.70 3.13
N ASN A 135 -6.59 7.77 3.10
CA ASN A 135 -7.75 7.89 4.00
C ASN A 135 -9.10 7.51 3.35
N SER A 136 -9.13 6.85 2.19
CA SER A 136 -10.37 6.52 1.46
C SER A 136 -11.32 5.64 2.29
N HIS A 137 -10.80 4.61 2.95
CA HIS A 137 -11.57 3.70 3.82
C HIS A 137 -11.29 3.89 5.31
N ALA A 138 -11.00 5.13 5.72
CA ALA A 138 -10.60 5.51 7.08
C ALA A 138 -9.27 4.93 7.57
N ASP A 139 -8.58 4.10 6.78
CA ASP A 139 -7.46 3.30 7.27
C ASP A 139 -6.28 4.14 7.76
N ALA A 140 -6.01 5.30 7.14
CA ALA A 140 -5.03 6.25 7.66
C ALA A 140 -5.42 6.81 9.04
N GLY A 141 -6.72 7.09 9.26
CA GLY A 141 -7.22 7.51 10.56
C GLY A 141 -7.18 6.39 11.61
N ILE A 142 -7.43 5.15 11.19
CA ILE A 142 -7.31 3.97 12.05
C ILE A 142 -5.85 3.81 12.48
N ALA A 143 -4.91 3.86 11.54
CA ALA A 143 -3.48 3.81 11.83
C ALA A 143 -3.02 4.95 12.76
N ALA A 144 -3.59 6.16 12.61
CA ALA A 144 -3.28 7.28 13.50
C ALA A 144 -3.77 7.11 14.95
N LEU A 145 -4.76 6.25 15.18
CA LEU A 145 -5.30 5.92 16.51
C LEU A 145 -4.69 4.64 17.09
N ASP A 146 -3.96 3.87 16.29
CA ASP A 146 -3.34 2.61 16.69
C ASP A 146 -2.00 2.89 17.36
N PRO A 147 -1.79 2.51 18.63
CA PRO A 147 -0.56 2.80 19.37
C PRO A 147 0.68 2.10 18.79
N ASP A 148 0.50 1.08 17.95
CA ASP A 148 1.62 0.40 17.30
C ASP A 148 2.14 1.16 16.08
N PHE A 149 1.44 2.20 15.63
CA PHE A 149 1.82 3.01 14.48
C PHE A 149 2.18 4.45 14.89
N GLN A 150 3.29 4.94 14.34
CA GLN A 150 3.69 6.34 14.45
C GLN A 150 3.70 6.99 13.08
N LEU A 151 3.05 8.15 12.92
CA LEU A 151 3.14 8.93 11.69
C LEU A 151 4.57 9.46 11.53
N VAL A 152 5.26 9.02 10.48
CA VAL A 152 6.65 9.43 10.19
C VAL A 152 6.76 10.30 8.93
N GLY A 153 5.73 10.32 8.09
CA GLY A 153 5.72 11.18 6.91
C GLY A 153 4.37 11.26 6.23
N VAL A 154 4.23 12.25 5.35
CA VAL A 154 3.09 12.37 4.43
C VAL A 154 3.55 12.46 2.99
N VAL A 155 2.79 11.86 2.09
CA VAL A 155 3.02 11.92 0.65
C VAL A 155 2.19 13.05 0.07
N LYS A 156 2.85 13.95 -0.65
CA LYS A 156 2.22 15.01 -1.45
C LYS A 156 2.58 14.79 -2.90
N SER A 157 1.59 14.94 -3.77
CA SER A 157 1.75 14.90 -5.22
C SER A 157 1.53 16.30 -5.81
N SER A 158 2.38 16.67 -6.76
CA SER A 158 2.19 17.89 -7.55
C SER A 158 2.73 17.66 -8.94
N LYS A 159 1.92 17.97 -9.97
CA LYS A 159 2.28 17.79 -11.38
C LYS A 159 2.80 16.36 -11.69
N GLY A 160 2.20 15.34 -11.07
CA GLY A 160 2.56 13.94 -11.29
C GLY A 160 3.87 13.49 -10.61
N LYS A 161 4.46 14.29 -9.72
CA LYS A 161 5.62 13.91 -8.90
C LYS A 161 5.26 13.84 -7.43
N HIS A 162 5.70 12.79 -6.77
CA HIS A 162 5.53 12.57 -5.34
C HIS A 162 6.71 13.17 -4.55
N ARG A 163 6.42 13.61 -3.33
CA ARG A 163 7.43 13.96 -2.32
C ARG A 163 6.95 13.53 -0.94
N ILE A 164 7.91 13.15 -0.10
CA ILE A 164 7.67 12.86 1.32
C ILE A 164 7.94 14.14 2.12
N ASP A 165 7.01 14.53 2.99
CA ASP A 165 7.14 15.67 3.90
C ASP A 165 7.04 15.14 5.34
N GLU A 166 8.06 15.42 6.15
CA GLU A 166 8.19 14.90 7.52
C GLU A 166 8.02 16.03 8.56
N ARG A 167 7.67 17.22 8.11
CA ARG A 167 7.52 18.41 8.96
C ARG A 167 6.07 18.58 9.40
N THR A 168 5.85 19.17 10.56
CA THR A 168 4.52 19.54 11.06
C THR A 168 3.51 18.38 11.09
N LEU A 169 4.00 17.16 11.39
CA LEU A 169 3.18 15.93 11.35
C LEU A 169 2.01 15.97 12.33
N GLY A 170 2.18 16.64 13.49
CA GLY A 170 1.12 16.83 14.48
C GLY A 170 -0.04 17.72 14.02
N GLU A 171 0.04 18.36 12.85
CA GLU A 171 -1.10 19.10 12.25
C GLU A 171 -2.03 18.18 11.44
N TYR A 172 -1.64 16.93 11.19
CA TYR A 172 -2.48 15.93 10.54
C TYR A 172 -3.33 15.19 11.55
N PHE A 173 -4.41 14.57 11.07
CA PHE A 173 -5.37 13.83 11.90
C PHE A 173 -6.10 14.67 12.98
N CYS A 174 -6.06 16.01 12.90
CA CYS A 174 -6.92 16.89 13.68
C CYS A 174 -8.32 16.96 13.05
N PRO A 175 -9.39 16.45 13.70
CA PRO A 175 -10.74 16.43 13.12
C PRO A 175 -11.31 17.85 12.98
N LYS A 176 -12.07 18.11 11.91
CA LYS A 176 -12.76 19.41 11.72
C LYS A 176 -13.93 19.62 12.68
N LYS A 177 -14.46 18.53 13.23
CA LYS A 177 -15.58 18.54 14.18
C LYS A 177 -15.08 17.95 15.48
N ASP A 178 -15.60 18.47 16.59
CA ASP A 178 -15.40 17.87 17.90
C ASP A 178 -16.10 16.50 17.90
N LEU A 179 -15.31 15.45 17.75
CA LEU A 179 -15.73 14.05 17.64
C LEU A 179 -14.77 13.23 18.49
N ASP A 180 -15.34 12.41 19.37
CA ASP A 180 -14.58 11.37 20.06
C ASP A 180 -14.29 10.23 19.07
N LEU A 181 -13.08 10.23 18.50
CA LEU A 181 -12.69 9.26 17.48
C LEU A 181 -12.10 8.03 18.15
N SER A 182 -12.63 6.86 17.75
CA SER A 182 -12.06 5.56 18.06
C SER A 182 -11.87 4.72 16.80
N ILE A 183 -11.01 3.71 16.88
CA ILE A 183 -10.83 2.72 15.80
C ILE A 183 -12.18 2.06 15.48
N GLU A 184 -12.95 1.65 16.50
CA GLU A 184 -14.28 1.06 16.33
C GLU A 184 -15.24 2.00 15.58
N TYR A 185 -15.24 3.28 15.94
CA TYR A 185 -16.06 4.28 15.26
C TYR A 185 -15.70 4.38 13.77
N LEU A 186 -14.40 4.48 13.44
CA LEU A 186 -13.94 4.58 12.04
C LEU A 186 -14.23 3.31 11.24
N LEU A 187 -14.05 2.13 11.83
CA LEU A 187 -14.40 0.85 11.22
C LEU A 187 -15.90 0.77 10.90
N LYS A 188 -16.76 1.17 11.84
CA LYS A 188 -18.21 1.20 11.65
C LYS A 188 -18.65 2.23 10.61
N LEU A 189 -17.96 3.36 10.53
CA LEU A 189 -18.24 4.43 9.58
C LEU A 189 -17.86 4.03 8.14
N GLY A 190 -16.81 3.23 7.97
CA GLY A 190 -16.37 2.68 6.67
C GLY A 190 -15.76 3.71 5.70
N LYS A 191 -15.57 4.96 6.15
CA LYS A 191 -14.97 6.06 5.40
C LYS A 191 -14.23 7.01 6.33
N GLY A 192 -13.23 7.71 5.80
CA GLY A 192 -12.49 8.72 6.57
C GLY A 192 -13.35 9.88 7.05
N VAL A 193 -13.01 10.43 8.21
CA VAL A 193 -13.56 11.72 8.69
C VAL A 193 -12.83 12.91 8.04
N GLY A 194 -13.43 14.08 8.13
CA GLY A 194 -12.81 15.31 7.64
C GLY A 194 -11.75 15.83 8.62
N TYR A 195 -10.48 15.83 8.20
CA TYR A 195 -9.37 16.45 8.93
C TYR A 195 -9.09 17.88 8.45
N THR A 196 -8.57 18.74 9.32
CA THR A 196 -8.21 20.13 8.98
C THR A 196 -7.10 20.21 7.93
N LYS A 197 -6.17 19.25 7.95
CA LYS A 197 -5.07 19.09 7.00
C LYS A 197 -5.08 17.69 6.40
N THR A 198 -4.86 17.58 5.09
CA THR A 198 -4.86 16.30 4.36
C THR A 198 -3.63 16.14 3.48
N ALA A 199 -3.33 14.90 3.13
CA ALA A 199 -2.29 14.49 2.19
C ALA A 199 -2.82 13.40 1.25
N ASP A 200 -2.09 13.11 0.17
CA ASP A 200 -2.48 12.08 -0.81
C ASP A 200 -2.32 10.68 -0.21
N SER A 201 -1.28 10.49 0.60
CA SER A 201 -1.08 9.31 1.44
C SER A 201 -0.27 9.68 2.68
N TYR A 202 -0.23 8.78 3.64
CA TYR A 202 0.45 8.89 4.92
C TYR A 202 1.38 7.70 5.07
N ILE A 203 2.48 7.90 5.79
CA ILE A 203 3.48 6.87 6.04
C ILE A 203 3.57 6.71 7.55
N PHE A 204 3.22 5.52 8.03
CA PHE A 204 3.37 5.15 9.44
C PHE A 204 4.50 4.14 9.59
N GLU A 205 5.28 4.24 10.66
CA GLU A 205 6.22 3.20 11.09
C GLU A 205 5.57 2.32 12.16
N LYS A 206 5.71 1.00 12.05
CA LYS A 206 5.29 0.04 13.09
C LYS A 206 6.30 0.06 14.24
N CYS A 207 5.94 0.66 15.37
CA CYS A 207 6.80 0.84 16.54
C CYS A 207 6.83 -0.38 17.47
N CYS A 208 5.73 -1.12 17.53
CA CYS A 208 5.50 -2.23 18.46
C CYS A 208 5.03 -3.46 17.69
N SER A 209 5.33 -4.66 18.19
CA SER A 209 5.00 -5.96 17.59
C SER A 209 3.52 -6.31 17.76
#